data_AF-A0A3R7A761-F1
#
_entry.id   AF-A0A3R7A761-F1
#
_cell.length_a   1.000
_cell.length_b   1.000
_cell.length_c   1.000
_cell.angle_alpha   90.00
_cell.angle_beta   90.00
_cell.angle_gamma   90.00
#
_symmetry.space_group_name_H-M   'P 1'
#
loop_
_entity.id
_entity.type
_entity.pdbx_description
1 polymer ?
#
loop_
_entity_poly.entity_id
_entity_poly.type
_entity_poly.pdbx_seq_one_letter_code
_entity_poly.pdbx_strand_id
1 'polypeptide(L)'
;MESPTKRLKAALFLDADDDPAADDDQADGLKNVIVSPLLSPSASDDEALDVGERLCRWLEANGAELSKLRIETYAPEVRGVHARDHIVAKERVMRIPLNCLITVEMGKATELGQKLLHVEFAAPKHIFLMMYLLTDMELGNGSFFKCYYDSLPSTLSNMPIFWRDDELAWLQGSHILHQIADRKAAIERDYQTICGIDPDFGDRFSLDRFSWARMVVCSRNFGLTIDGVKTAALVPYADMLNHYRPRET
;
A
#
# COMPACT_ATOMS: atom_id res chain seq x y z
N MET A 1 -0.71 28.23 32.78
CA MET A 1 -1.69 28.14 31.68
C MET A 1 -1.30 26.90 30.88
N GLU A 2 -1.81 25.75 31.28
CA GLU A 2 -1.40 24.45 30.73
C GLU A 2 -2.10 24.21 29.39
N SER A 3 -1.31 23.80 28.39
CA SER A 3 -1.75 23.51 27.03
C SER A 3 -2.55 22.19 26.99
N PRO A 4 -3.82 22.19 26.54
CA PRO A 4 -4.61 20.98 26.45
C PRO A 4 -4.62 20.45 25.01
N THR A 5 -3.54 19.82 24.56
CA THR A 5 -3.58 19.04 23.32
C THR A 5 -3.04 17.64 23.56
N LYS A 6 -3.93 16.76 24.00
CA LYS A 6 -3.69 15.32 24.03
C LYS A 6 -3.48 14.83 22.60
N ARG A 7 -2.32 14.19 22.38
CA ARG A 7 -1.93 13.50 21.15
C ARG A 7 -3.03 12.52 20.70
N LEU A 8 -3.61 12.74 19.53
CA LEU A 8 -4.33 11.70 18.80
C LEU A 8 -3.30 10.85 18.07
N LYS A 9 -2.95 9.69 18.63
CA LYS A 9 -2.33 8.63 17.83
C LYS A 9 -3.38 8.19 16.82
N ALA A 10 -3.12 8.38 15.53
CA ALA A 10 -3.79 7.59 14.50
C ALA A 10 -3.35 6.14 14.74
N ALA A 11 -4.18 5.39 15.46
CA ALA A 11 -4.00 3.97 15.67
C ALA A 11 -4.93 3.28 14.69
N LEU A 12 -4.34 2.49 13.79
CA LEU A 12 -5.06 1.49 13.03
C LEU A 12 -5.39 0.38 14.03
N PHE A 13 -6.65 0.29 14.41
CA PHE A 13 -7.15 -0.80 15.24
C PHE A 13 -7.72 -1.85 14.30
N LEU A 14 -7.32 -3.11 14.50
CA LEU A 14 -8.10 -4.23 13.99
C LEU A 14 -9.28 -4.38 14.95
N ASP A 15 -10.49 -4.43 14.41
CA ASP A 15 -11.65 -4.81 15.21
C ASP A 15 -11.40 -6.26 15.68
N ALA A 16 -11.40 -6.47 17.00
CA ALA A 16 -11.56 -7.82 17.55
C ALA A 16 -13.07 -8.09 17.58
N ASP A 17 -13.49 -9.21 16.99
CA ASP A 17 -14.89 -9.61 17.00
C ASP A 17 -15.38 -9.77 18.45
N ASP A 18 -16.31 -8.90 18.87
CA ASP A 18 -17.11 -9.09 20.08
C ASP A 18 -18.28 -10.01 19.69
N ASP A 19 -18.15 -11.30 19.98
CA ASP A 19 -19.22 -12.28 19.85
C ASP A 19 -19.74 -12.65 21.25
N PRO A 20 -20.94 -12.20 21.67
CA PRO A 20 -21.56 -12.70 22.88
C PRO A 20 -22.37 -13.94 22.54
N ALA A 21 -21.98 -15.05 23.16
CA ALA A 21 -22.65 -16.34 23.14
C ALA A 21 -24.19 -16.27 23.24
N ALA A 22 -24.86 -17.09 22.43
CA ALA A 22 -26.19 -17.60 22.71
C ALA A 22 -26.25 -19.09 22.30
N ASP A 23 -26.71 -19.90 23.25
CA ASP A 23 -26.77 -21.35 23.24
C ASP A 23 -28.05 -21.88 22.54
N ASP A 24 -27.88 -23.05 21.94
CA ASP A 24 -28.81 -24.16 21.65
C ASP A 24 -30.04 -24.05 20.69
N ASP A 25 -29.90 -24.85 19.62
CA ASP A 25 -30.74 -26.00 19.23
C ASP A 25 -32.04 -25.79 18.41
N GLN A 26 -31.96 -26.07 17.09
CA GLN A 26 -32.75 -27.15 16.46
C GLN A 26 -32.44 -27.33 14.96
N ALA A 27 -32.48 -28.60 14.56
CA ALA A 27 -32.16 -29.14 13.25
C ALA A 27 -33.26 -28.98 12.18
N ASP A 28 -32.79 -29.16 10.94
CA ASP A 28 -33.47 -29.74 9.77
C ASP A 28 -34.01 -28.79 8.69
N GLY A 29 -33.67 -29.10 7.43
CA GLY A 29 -34.24 -28.46 6.24
C GLY A 29 -33.26 -28.01 5.15
N LEU A 30 -32.63 -28.96 4.46
CA LEU A 30 -32.05 -28.72 3.12
C LEU A 30 -33.13 -28.16 2.17
N LYS A 31 -32.99 -26.91 1.71
CA LYS A 31 -33.61 -26.43 0.47
C LYS A 31 -32.64 -25.53 -0.29
N ASN A 32 -32.28 -26.02 -1.48
CA ASN A 32 -31.51 -25.34 -2.51
C ASN A 32 -32.07 -23.93 -2.78
N VAL A 33 -31.30 -22.90 -2.42
CA VAL A 33 -31.45 -21.57 -3.00
C VAL A 33 -30.33 -21.43 -4.02
N ILE A 34 -30.71 -21.53 -5.30
CA ILE A 34 -29.85 -21.17 -6.41
C ILE A 34 -29.67 -19.65 -6.32
N VAL A 35 -28.54 -19.21 -5.78
CA VAL A 35 -28.12 -17.81 -5.85
C VAL A 35 -27.66 -17.58 -7.29
N SER A 36 -28.49 -16.92 -8.08
CA SER A 36 -28.09 -16.40 -9.38
C SER A 36 -26.90 -15.46 -9.20
N PRO A 37 -25.85 -15.53 -10.05
CA PRO A 37 -24.78 -14.55 -9.99
C PRO A 37 -25.38 -13.19 -10.31
N LEU A 38 -25.26 -12.24 -9.38
CA LEU A 38 -25.44 -10.82 -9.69
C LEU A 38 -24.54 -10.51 -10.89
N LEU A 39 -25.13 -9.94 -11.95
CA LEU A 39 -24.41 -9.50 -13.14
C LEU A 39 -23.20 -8.67 -12.71
N SER A 40 -22.00 -9.21 -12.92
CA SER A 40 -20.78 -8.43 -12.91
C SER A 40 -20.86 -7.43 -14.08
N PRO A 41 -20.59 -6.13 -13.87
CA PRO A 41 -20.49 -5.19 -14.98
C PRO A 41 -19.42 -5.68 -15.98
N SER A 42 -19.67 -5.47 -17.27
CA SER A 42 -18.74 -5.85 -18.33
C SER A 42 -17.41 -5.09 -18.18
N ALA A 43 -16.28 -5.78 -18.33
CA ALA A 43 -14.93 -5.23 -18.19
C ALA A 43 -14.67 -3.96 -19.04
N SER A 44 -15.46 -3.71 -20.09
CA SER A 44 -15.40 -2.50 -20.92
C SER A 44 -15.77 -1.22 -20.20
N ASP A 45 -16.68 -1.30 -19.22
CA ASP A 45 -17.24 -0.11 -18.57
C ASP A 45 -16.36 0.35 -17.40
N ASP A 46 -15.63 -0.59 -16.77
CA ASP A 46 -14.71 -0.28 -15.69
C ASP A 46 -13.43 0.41 -16.19
N GLU A 47 -12.90 0.08 -17.37
CA GLU A 47 -11.70 0.75 -17.91
C GLU A 47 -11.94 2.23 -18.23
N ALA A 48 -13.19 2.64 -18.48
CA ALA A 48 -13.57 4.03 -18.73
C ALA A 48 -13.59 4.91 -17.47
N LEU A 49 -13.61 4.30 -16.28
CA LEU A 49 -13.64 5.02 -15.00
C LEU A 49 -12.29 5.66 -14.68
N ASP A 50 -12.29 6.69 -13.84
CA ASP A 50 -11.04 7.17 -13.24
C ASP A 50 -10.39 6.08 -12.38
N VAL A 51 -9.05 6.11 -12.31
CA VAL A 51 -8.25 5.16 -11.53
C VAL A 51 -8.69 5.13 -10.06
N GLY A 52 -8.99 6.29 -9.47
CA GLY A 52 -9.46 6.38 -8.09
C GLY A 52 -10.83 5.71 -7.89
N GLU A 53 -11.72 5.81 -8.87
CA GLU A 53 -13.05 5.18 -8.81
C GLU A 53 -12.94 3.66 -8.91
N ARG A 54 -12.12 3.14 -9.83
CA ARG A 54 -11.84 1.70 -9.92
C ARG A 54 -11.30 1.15 -8.61
N LEU A 55 -10.36 1.86 -7.97
CA LEU A 55 -9.82 1.48 -6.67
C LEU A 55 -10.93 1.41 -5.59
N CYS A 56 -11.80 2.43 -5.51
CA CYS A 56 -12.90 2.44 -4.55
C CYS A 56 -13.83 1.24 -4.75
N ARG A 57 -14.27 0.99 -6.00
CA ARG A 57 -15.18 -0.11 -6.31
C ARG A 57 -14.59 -1.47 -5.97
N TRP A 58 -13.33 -1.70 -6.32
CA TRP A 58 -12.63 -2.94 -5.95
C TRP A 58 -12.55 -3.13 -4.43
N LEU A 59 -12.23 -2.07 -3.68
CA LEU A 59 -12.19 -2.12 -2.22
C LEU A 59 -13.58 -2.38 -1.60
N GLU A 60 -14.61 -1.67 -2.04
CA GLU A 60 -15.98 -1.84 -1.55
C GLU A 60 -16.52 -3.24 -1.85
N ALA A 61 -16.22 -3.78 -3.04
CA ALA A 61 -16.55 -5.16 -3.42
C ALA A 61 -15.87 -6.21 -2.51
N ASN A 62 -14.76 -5.85 -1.86
CA ASN A 62 -14.06 -6.70 -0.90
C ASN A 62 -14.40 -6.39 0.56
N GLY A 63 -15.41 -5.54 0.82
CA GLY A 63 -15.92 -5.24 2.17
C GLY A 63 -15.30 -4.01 2.83
N ALA A 64 -14.67 -3.11 2.07
CA ALA A 64 -14.21 -1.84 2.59
C ALA A 64 -15.36 -0.86 2.82
N GLU A 65 -15.24 -0.04 3.86
CA GLU A 65 -16.17 1.06 4.14
C GLU A 65 -15.49 2.38 3.77
N LEU A 66 -15.90 3.00 2.65
CA LEU A 66 -15.29 4.23 2.12
C LEU A 66 -16.28 5.39 1.96
N SER A 67 -17.53 5.21 2.41
CA SER A 67 -18.67 6.08 2.09
C SER A 67 -18.49 7.55 2.50
N LYS A 68 -17.67 7.84 3.50
CA LYS A 68 -17.41 9.21 3.99
C LYS A 68 -16.34 9.96 3.20
N LEU A 69 -15.62 9.28 2.32
CA LEU A 69 -14.43 9.81 1.67
C LEU A 69 -14.52 9.64 0.15
N ARG A 70 -13.88 10.53 -0.60
CA ARG A 70 -13.70 10.37 -2.05
C ARG A 70 -12.27 10.67 -2.45
N ILE A 71 -11.79 9.94 -3.45
CA ILE A 71 -10.57 10.32 -4.15
C ILE A 71 -10.92 11.44 -5.13
N GLU A 72 -10.11 12.49 -5.11
CA GLU A 72 -10.18 13.63 -6.03
C GLU A 72 -8.87 13.65 -6.84
N THR A 73 -8.99 13.72 -8.17
CA THR A 73 -7.85 13.78 -9.09
C THR A 73 -7.68 15.22 -9.56
N TYR A 74 -6.54 15.83 -9.22
CA TYR A 74 -6.24 17.23 -9.56
C TYR A 74 -5.47 17.37 -10.86
N ALA A 75 -4.60 16.40 -11.14
CA ALA A 75 -3.75 16.33 -12.32
C ALA A 75 -3.30 14.86 -12.49
N PRO A 76 -2.65 14.50 -13.62
CA PRO A 76 -2.03 13.18 -13.76
C PRO A 76 -1.13 12.87 -12.56
N GLU A 77 -1.36 11.72 -11.93
CA GLU A 77 -0.64 11.24 -10.72
C GLU A 77 -0.85 12.06 -9.43
N VAL A 78 -1.56 13.20 -9.49
CA VAL A 78 -1.83 14.07 -8.35
C VAL A 78 -3.25 13.81 -7.85
N ARG A 79 -3.35 12.99 -6.81
CA ARG A 79 -4.60 12.61 -6.15
C ARG A 79 -4.62 13.04 -4.69
N GLY A 80 -5.81 13.25 -4.16
CA GLY A 80 -6.03 13.44 -2.73
C GLY A 80 -7.34 12.84 -2.28
N VAL A 81 -7.55 12.74 -0.98
CA VAL A 81 -8.78 12.23 -0.38
C VAL A 81 -9.52 13.38 0.29
N HIS A 82 -10.81 13.51 0.01
CA HIS A 82 -11.70 14.52 0.56
C HIS A 82 -12.84 13.88 1.33
N ALA A 83 -13.32 14.59 2.35
CA ALA A 83 -14.56 14.24 3.01
C ALA A 83 -15.75 14.46 2.05
N ARG A 84 -16.66 13.50 2.00
CA ARG A 84 -17.97 13.63 1.35
C ARG A 84 -18.99 14.29 2.30
N ASP A 85 -18.85 14.03 3.59
CA ASP A 85 -19.76 14.48 4.64
C ASP A 85 -19.00 15.07 5.83
N HIS A 86 -19.75 15.64 6.77
CA HIS A 86 -19.22 16.05 8.06
C HIS A 86 -18.67 14.85 8.84
N ILE A 87 -17.44 14.99 9.35
CA ILE A 87 -16.73 13.99 10.15
C ILE A 87 -16.57 14.55 11.56
N VAL A 88 -17.05 13.83 12.57
CA VAL A 88 -16.84 14.20 13.97
C VAL A 88 -15.58 13.54 14.54
N ALA A 89 -15.00 14.13 15.58
CA ALA A 89 -13.81 13.58 16.22
C ALA A 89 -14.06 12.14 16.72
N LYS A 90 -13.07 11.25 16.49
CA LYS A 90 -13.08 9.81 16.85
C LYS A 90 -14.06 8.95 16.06
N GLU A 91 -14.71 9.50 15.03
CA GLU A 91 -15.51 8.71 14.11
C GLU A 91 -14.63 7.83 13.23
N ARG A 92 -15.09 6.60 12.94
CA ARG A 92 -14.47 5.74 11.93
C ARG A 92 -14.80 6.29 10.54
N VAL A 93 -13.78 6.78 9.84
CA VAL A 93 -13.93 7.37 8.50
C VAL A 93 -13.71 6.37 7.37
N MET A 94 -13.02 5.27 7.66
CA MET A 94 -12.82 4.17 6.72
C MET A 94 -12.57 2.85 7.45
N ARG A 95 -12.82 1.74 6.77
CA ARG A 95 -12.38 0.38 7.15
C ARG A 95 -11.80 -0.31 5.92
N ILE A 96 -10.57 -0.81 6.01
CA ILE A 96 -9.91 -1.57 4.94
C ILE A 96 -9.76 -3.04 5.40
N PRO A 97 -10.40 -4.00 4.71
CA PRO A 97 -10.31 -5.42 5.03
C PRO A 97 -8.88 -5.97 4.90
N LEU A 98 -8.52 -6.93 5.76
CA LEU A 98 -7.17 -7.50 5.80
C LEU A 98 -6.73 -8.14 4.48
N ASN A 99 -7.64 -8.79 3.75
CA ASN A 99 -7.38 -9.37 2.44
C ASN A 99 -7.03 -8.33 1.36
N CYS A 100 -7.33 -7.05 1.57
CA CYS A 100 -6.95 -5.96 0.67
C CYS A 100 -5.56 -5.40 0.96
N LEU A 101 -4.85 -5.87 2.00
CA LEU A 101 -3.51 -5.40 2.33
C LEU A 101 -2.43 -6.24 1.63
N ILE A 102 -1.30 -5.62 1.34
CA ILE A 102 -0.06 -6.33 0.97
C ILE A 102 0.87 -6.29 2.17
N THR A 103 1.16 -7.44 2.77
CA THR A 103 1.92 -7.55 4.01
C THR A 103 3.35 -8.06 3.78
N VAL A 104 4.22 -7.85 4.78
CA VAL A 104 5.58 -8.43 4.77
C VAL A 104 5.52 -9.95 4.66
N GLU A 105 4.54 -10.58 5.29
CA GLU A 105 4.33 -12.03 5.31
C GLU A 105 4.06 -12.57 3.89
N MET A 106 3.23 -11.87 3.11
CA MET A 106 3.02 -12.21 1.70
C MET A 106 4.32 -12.14 0.89
N GLY A 107 5.14 -11.11 1.14
CA GLY A 107 6.47 -10.99 0.56
C GLY A 107 7.42 -12.12 0.91
N LYS A 108 7.47 -12.50 2.19
CA LYS A 108 8.26 -13.64 2.67
C LYS A 108 7.80 -14.96 2.04
N ALA A 109 6.50 -15.14 1.81
CA ALA A 109 5.94 -16.37 1.26
C ALA A 109 6.27 -16.58 -0.24
N THR A 110 6.71 -15.55 -0.96
CA THR A 110 7.18 -15.70 -2.35
C THR A 110 8.44 -16.56 -2.42
N GLU A 111 8.69 -17.20 -3.57
CA GLU A 111 9.90 -18.00 -3.78
C GLU A 111 11.18 -17.18 -3.53
N LEU A 112 11.23 -15.97 -4.08
CA LEU A 112 12.34 -15.04 -3.87
C LEU A 112 12.41 -14.58 -2.41
N GLY A 113 11.27 -14.28 -1.78
CA GLY A 113 11.19 -13.93 -0.37
C GLY A 113 11.82 -14.99 0.55
N GLN A 114 11.58 -16.28 0.26
CA GLN A 114 12.19 -17.39 1.00
C GLN A 114 13.72 -17.41 0.87
N LYS A 115 14.26 -17.17 -0.34
CA LYS A 115 15.72 -17.07 -0.57
C LYS A 115 16.36 -15.91 0.22
N LEU A 116 15.59 -14.85 0.50
CA LEU A 116 16.07 -13.63 1.15
C LEU A 116 15.91 -13.61 2.68
N LEU A 117 15.31 -14.64 3.31
CA LEU A 117 15.00 -14.64 4.75
C LEU A 117 16.22 -14.44 5.66
N HIS A 118 17.39 -14.91 5.23
CA HIS A 118 18.63 -14.87 6.02
C HIS A 118 19.59 -13.76 5.59
N VAL A 119 19.15 -12.88 4.69
CA VAL A 119 19.97 -11.78 4.18
C VAL A 119 19.77 -10.54 5.03
N GLU A 120 20.86 -9.91 5.44
CA GLU A 120 20.83 -8.69 6.23
C GLU A 120 20.66 -7.46 5.34
N PHE A 121 19.44 -6.93 5.29
CA PHE A 121 19.13 -5.66 4.65
C PHE A 121 18.95 -4.55 5.69
N ALA A 122 19.26 -3.30 5.32
CA ALA A 122 19.02 -2.15 6.20
C ALA A 122 17.52 -1.91 6.47
N ALA A 123 16.64 -2.24 5.52
CA ALA A 123 15.19 -2.16 5.68
C ALA A 123 14.52 -3.45 5.18
N PRO A 124 14.56 -4.55 5.96
CA PRO A 124 14.12 -5.87 5.50
C PRO A 124 12.62 -5.92 5.23
N LYS A 125 11.80 -5.23 6.05
CA LYS A 125 10.35 -5.11 5.81
C LYS A 125 10.03 -4.50 4.43
N HIS A 126 10.80 -3.49 4.02
CA HIS A 126 10.60 -2.87 2.73
C HIS A 126 10.96 -3.84 1.59
N ILE A 127 12.03 -4.62 1.73
CA ILE A 127 12.43 -5.63 0.74
C ILE A 127 11.30 -6.63 0.51
N PHE A 128 10.74 -7.23 1.57
CA PHE A 128 9.66 -8.21 1.41
C PHE A 128 8.40 -7.61 0.77
N LEU A 129 7.99 -6.40 1.18
CA LEU A 129 6.87 -5.70 0.52
C LEU A 129 7.14 -5.46 -0.97
N MET A 130 8.38 -5.08 -1.31
CA MET A 130 8.78 -4.90 -2.71
C MET A 130 8.79 -6.21 -3.50
N MET A 131 9.25 -7.32 -2.90
CA MET A 131 9.27 -8.62 -3.58
C MET A 131 7.86 -9.01 -3.99
N TYR A 132 6.90 -8.94 -3.07
CA TYR A 132 5.50 -9.21 -3.39
C TYR A 132 4.97 -8.26 -4.47
N LEU A 133 5.16 -6.95 -4.27
CA LEU A 133 4.69 -5.91 -5.19
C LEU A 133 5.20 -6.15 -6.62
N LEU A 134 6.52 -6.37 -6.78
CA LEU A 134 7.13 -6.57 -8.09
C LEU A 134 6.66 -7.86 -8.77
N THR A 135 6.64 -8.98 -8.03
CA THR A 135 6.23 -10.27 -8.61
C THR A 135 4.75 -10.34 -8.92
N ASP A 136 3.89 -9.78 -8.08
CA ASP A 136 2.43 -9.82 -8.32
C ASP A 136 2.04 -8.88 -9.47
N MET A 137 2.76 -7.77 -9.65
CA MET A 137 2.56 -6.89 -10.81
C MET A 137 2.87 -7.56 -12.16
N GLU A 138 3.71 -8.60 -12.21
CA GLU A 138 3.96 -9.36 -13.46
C GLU A 138 2.70 -10.11 -13.94
N LEU A 139 1.73 -10.38 -13.05
CA LEU A 139 0.46 -11.01 -13.42
C LEU A 139 -0.45 -10.08 -14.25
N GLY A 140 -0.16 -8.77 -14.27
CA GLY A 140 -0.93 -7.78 -15.01
C GLY A 140 -2.42 -7.82 -14.64
N ASN A 141 -3.27 -8.11 -15.63
CA ASN A 141 -4.72 -8.21 -15.45
C ASN A 141 -5.18 -9.40 -14.59
N GLY A 142 -4.29 -10.35 -14.31
CA GLY A 142 -4.55 -11.47 -13.41
C GLY A 142 -4.31 -11.17 -11.92
N SER A 143 -3.70 -10.02 -11.59
CA SER A 143 -3.44 -9.65 -10.19
C SER A 143 -4.73 -9.27 -9.47
N PHE A 144 -4.93 -9.82 -8.27
CA PHE A 144 -5.99 -9.39 -7.35
C PHE A 144 -5.84 -7.91 -6.94
N PHE A 145 -4.60 -7.42 -6.87
CA PHE A 145 -4.24 -6.05 -6.47
C PHE A 145 -4.14 -5.09 -7.66
N LYS A 146 -4.56 -5.49 -8.86
CA LYS A 146 -4.46 -4.66 -10.07
C LYS A 146 -4.98 -3.23 -9.87
N CYS A 147 -6.17 -3.05 -9.28
CA CYS A 147 -6.74 -1.72 -9.07
C CYS A 147 -5.89 -0.85 -8.13
N TYR A 148 -5.22 -1.47 -7.15
CA TYR A 148 -4.26 -0.76 -6.31
C TYR A 148 -3.00 -0.41 -7.09
N TYR A 149 -2.46 -1.32 -7.90
CA TYR A 149 -1.27 -1.09 -8.72
C TYR A 149 -1.47 0.01 -9.76
N ASP A 150 -2.61 0.02 -10.44
CA ASP A 150 -2.99 1.08 -11.37
C ASP A 150 -3.11 2.45 -10.66
N SER A 151 -3.40 2.46 -9.36
CA SER A 151 -3.49 3.67 -8.53
C SER A 151 -2.14 4.18 -8.01
N LEU A 152 -1.07 3.40 -8.14
CA LEU A 152 0.25 3.87 -7.77
C LEU A 152 0.74 4.92 -8.76
N PRO A 153 1.57 5.88 -8.32
CA PRO A 153 2.16 6.86 -9.22
C PRO A 153 3.13 6.15 -10.17
N SER A 154 3.00 6.38 -11.48
CA SER A 154 3.88 5.78 -12.49
C SER A 154 5.28 6.40 -12.45
N THR A 155 5.39 7.67 -12.04
CA THR A 155 6.65 8.34 -11.78
C THR A 155 6.76 8.81 -10.33
N LEU A 156 7.99 8.98 -9.85
CA LEU A 156 8.28 9.54 -8.53
C LEU A 156 9.27 10.71 -8.64
N SER A 157 9.15 11.48 -9.73
CA SER A 157 10.03 12.62 -10.05
C SER A 157 10.06 13.71 -8.96
N ASN A 158 9.05 13.74 -8.10
CA ASN A 158 9.02 14.60 -6.92
C ASN A 158 9.97 14.15 -5.79
N MET A 159 10.53 12.94 -5.86
CA MET A 159 11.46 12.41 -4.87
C MET A 159 12.92 12.63 -5.29
N PRO A 160 13.78 13.14 -4.39
CA PRO A 160 15.15 13.54 -4.74
C PRO A 160 16.04 12.47 -5.36
N ILE A 161 15.76 11.20 -5.13
CA ILE A 161 16.56 10.11 -5.71
C ILE A 161 16.33 9.95 -7.22
N PHE A 162 15.25 10.50 -7.78
CA PHE A 162 14.97 10.44 -9.22
C PHE A 162 15.28 11.73 -9.95
N TRP A 163 15.83 12.73 -9.27
CA TRP A 163 16.23 13.99 -9.89
C TRP A 163 17.45 13.80 -10.79
N ARG A 164 17.44 14.59 -11.87
CA ARG A 164 18.53 14.70 -12.84
C ARG A 164 19.68 15.54 -12.27
N ASP A 165 20.85 15.41 -12.87
CA ASP A 165 22.05 16.09 -12.39
C ASP A 165 21.94 17.62 -12.41
N ASP A 166 21.21 18.18 -13.37
CA ASP A 166 20.95 19.62 -13.45
C ASP A 166 19.99 20.10 -12.36
N GLU A 167 19.00 19.30 -11.96
CA GLU A 167 18.14 19.57 -10.80
C GLU A 167 18.94 19.50 -9.50
N LEU A 168 19.82 18.50 -9.36
CA LEU A 168 20.71 18.35 -8.20
C LEU A 168 21.74 19.50 -8.10
N ALA A 169 22.16 20.08 -9.23
CA ALA A 169 23.11 21.20 -9.25
C ALA A 169 22.59 22.43 -8.49
N TRP A 170 21.27 22.65 -8.43
CA TRP A 170 20.66 23.72 -7.63
C TRP A 170 20.91 23.58 -6.13
N LEU A 171 21.24 22.38 -5.67
CA LEU A 171 21.46 22.05 -4.27
C LEU A 171 22.96 21.96 -3.91
N GLN A 172 23.85 22.40 -4.80
CA GLN A 172 25.28 22.37 -4.57
C GLN A 172 25.65 23.10 -3.26
N GLY A 173 26.53 22.47 -2.47
CA GLY A 173 26.94 22.97 -1.16
C GLY A 173 26.03 22.57 0.00
N SER A 174 24.87 21.96 -0.26
CA SER A 174 23.99 21.45 0.79
C SER A 174 24.28 19.99 1.15
N HIS A 175 24.01 19.61 2.41
CA HIS A 175 24.22 18.24 2.88
C HIS A 175 23.25 17.22 2.24
N ILE A 176 22.09 17.67 1.72
CA ILE A 176 21.08 16.77 1.13
C ILE A 176 21.64 15.97 -0.06
N LEU A 177 22.60 16.53 -0.81
CA LEU A 177 23.23 15.83 -1.93
C LEU A 177 23.94 14.54 -1.49
N HIS A 178 24.58 14.57 -0.32
CA HIS A 178 25.20 13.37 0.27
C HIS A 178 24.12 12.35 0.66
N GLN A 179 23.03 12.79 1.29
CA GLN A 179 21.92 11.90 1.65
C GLN A 179 21.26 11.24 0.44
N ILE A 180 21.12 11.98 -0.66
CA ILE A 180 20.59 11.46 -1.92
C ILE A 180 21.54 10.40 -2.48
N ALA A 181 22.84 10.69 -2.54
CA ALA A 181 23.86 9.76 -3.02
C ALA A 181 23.92 8.49 -2.16
N ASP A 182 23.94 8.63 -0.83
CA ASP A 182 23.95 7.51 0.12
C ASP A 182 22.69 6.65 -0.04
N ARG A 183 21.53 7.29 -0.26
CA ARG A 183 20.29 6.56 -0.51
C ARG A 183 20.33 5.78 -1.82
N LYS A 184 20.80 6.40 -2.92
CA LYS A 184 20.97 5.72 -4.22
C LYS A 184 21.91 4.51 -4.08
N ALA A 185 23.08 4.70 -3.47
CA ALA A 185 24.05 3.65 -3.24
C ALA A 185 23.52 2.51 -2.35
N ALA A 186 22.71 2.83 -1.33
CA ALA A 186 22.07 1.81 -0.50
C ALA A 186 21.05 0.96 -1.28
N ILE A 187 20.24 1.60 -2.14
CA ILE A 187 19.27 0.90 -2.98
C ILE A 187 19.98 0.00 -3.99
N GLU A 188 21.03 0.51 -4.64
CA GLU A 188 21.82 -0.27 -5.59
C GLU A 188 22.51 -1.46 -4.90
N ARG A 189 23.04 -1.30 -3.69
CA ARG A 189 23.61 -2.41 -2.92
C ARG A 189 22.58 -3.49 -2.60
N ASP A 190 21.39 -3.10 -2.13
CA ASP A 190 20.28 -4.03 -1.87
C ASP A 190 19.94 -4.79 -3.17
N TYR A 191 19.84 -4.09 -4.30
CA TYR A 191 19.57 -4.68 -5.61
C TYR A 191 20.64 -5.69 -6.05
N GLN A 192 21.92 -5.31 -6.00
CA GLN A 192 23.02 -6.21 -6.38
C GLN A 192 23.11 -7.44 -5.47
N THR A 193 22.78 -7.27 -4.18
CA THR A 193 22.71 -8.39 -3.23
C THR A 193 21.64 -9.40 -3.66
N ILE A 194 20.46 -8.91 -4.08
CA ILE A 194 19.37 -9.76 -4.56
C ILE A 194 19.75 -10.44 -5.87
N CYS A 195 20.33 -9.73 -6.84
CA CYS A 195 20.81 -10.32 -8.09
C CYS A 195 21.88 -11.40 -7.86
N GLY A 196 22.71 -11.27 -6.82
CA GLY A 196 23.69 -12.30 -6.46
C GLY A 196 23.07 -13.58 -5.90
N ILE A 197 21.85 -13.51 -5.36
CA ILE A 197 21.12 -14.64 -4.78
C ILE A 197 20.16 -15.27 -5.80
N ASP A 198 19.52 -14.44 -6.60
CA ASP A 198 18.63 -14.83 -7.68
C ASP A 198 19.13 -14.17 -8.99
N PRO A 199 19.99 -14.87 -9.75
CA PRO A 199 20.63 -14.31 -10.96
C PRO A 199 19.66 -13.79 -12.01
N ASP A 200 18.45 -14.37 -12.08
CA ASP A 200 17.43 -13.98 -13.06
C ASP A 200 16.68 -12.70 -12.64
N PHE A 201 16.90 -12.21 -11.41
CA PHE A 201 16.21 -11.03 -10.89
C PHE A 201 16.51 -9.78 -11.72
N GLY A 202 17.76 -9.58 -12.12
CA GLY A 202 18.18 -8.40 -12.89
C GLY A 202 17.63 -8.37 -14.32
N ASP A 203 17.34 -9.54 -14.89
CA ASP A 203 16.71 -9.68 -16.20
C ASP A 203 15.20 -9.39 -16.13
N ARG A 204 14.57 -9.68 -14.98
CA ARG A 204 13.14 -9.45 -14.74
C ARG A 204 12.84 -8.01 -14.32
N PHE A 205 13.67 -7.44 -13.45
CA PHE A 205 13.43 -6.13 -12.86
C PHE A 205 14.69 -5.28 -12.92
N SER A 206 14.63 -4.16 -13.64
CA SER A 206 15.74 -3.20 -13.68
C SER A 206 15.97 -2.52 -12.33
N LEU A 207 17.17 -1.95 -12.13
CA LEU A 207 17.47 -1.12 -10.96
C LEU A 207 16.50 0.07 -10.84
N ASP A 208 16.06 0.66 -11.95
CA ASP A 208 15.07 1.74 -11.94
C ASP A 208 13.73 1.27 -11.42
N ARG A 209 13.27 0.09 -11.87
CA ARG A 209 12.01 -0.51 -11.40
C ARG A 209 12.09 -0.90 -9.93
N PHE A 210 13.23 -1.43 -9.49
CA PHE A 210 13.50 -1.72 -8.09
C PHE A 210 13.51 -0.44 -7.24
N SER A 211 14.15 0.63 -7.72
CA SER A 211 14.20 1.93 -7.04
C SER A 211 12.82 2.56 -6.93
N TRP A 212 12.01 2.47 -7.98
CA TRP A 212 10.60 2.88 -7.97
C TRP A 212 9.83 2.12 -6.89
N ALA A 213 9.89 0.78 -6.88
CA ALA A 213 9.19 -0.05 -5.90
C ALA A 213 9.65 0.27 -4.47
N ARG A 214 10.95 0.51 -4.27
CA ARG A 214 11.50 0.90 -2.98
C ARG A 214 10.90 2.19 -2.47
N MET A 215 10.73 3.18 -3.35
CA MET A 215 10.18 4.48 -2.98
C MET A 215 8.66 4.49 -2.84
N VAL A 216 7.94 3.68 -3.62
CA VAL A 216 6.53 3.38 -3.37
C VAL A 216 6.37 2.85 -1.95
N VAL A 217 7.10 1.77 -1.59
CA VAL A 217 6.99 1.17 -0.27
C VAL A 217 7.43 2.12 0.83
N CYS A 218 8.55 2.83 0.66
CA CYS A 218 9.07 3.75 1.66
C CYS A 218 8.10 4.90 1.98
N SER A 219 7.29 5.33 1.01
CA SER A 219 6.37 6.46 1.19
C SER A 219 4.96 6.06 1.64
N ARG A 220 4.59 4.77 1.52
CA ARG A 220 3.19 4.30 1.67
C ARG A 220 2.98 3.17 2.68
N ASN A 221 4.04 2.60 3.25
CA ASN A 221 3.87 1.51 4.20
C ASN A 221 3.39 1.99 5.59
N PHE A 222 2.57 1.17 6.23
CA PHE A 222 2.10 1.35 7.59
C PHE A 222 2.65 0.26 8.51
N GLY A 223 3.09 0.64 9.70
CA GLY A 223 3.32 -0.31 10.79
C GLY A 223 2.00 -0.68 11.45
N LEU A 224 1.72 -1.98 11.58
CA LEU A 224 0.47 -2.48 12.15
C LEU A 224 0.70 -3.80 12.90
N THR A 225 -0.33 -4.26 13.62
CA THR A 225 -0.31 -5.53 14.35
C THR A 225 -1.43 -6.40 13.82
N ILE A 226 -1.13 -7.60 13.31
CA ILE A 226 -2.11 -8.61 12.88
C ILE A 226 -1.93 -9.82 13.78
N ASP A 227 -3.01 -10.29 14.40
CA ASP A 227 -3.02 -11.45 15.29
C ASP A 227 -1.93 -11.39 16.38
N GLY A 228 -1.73 -10.20 16.95
CA GLY A 228 -0.69 -9.94 17.97
C GLY A 228 0.74 -9.80 17.43
N VAL A 229 0.97 -9.98 16.13
CA VAL A 229 2.28 -9.89 15.49
C VAL A 229 2.47 -8.53 14.83
N LYS A 230 3.54 -7.81 15.21
CA LYS A 230 3.92 -6.54 14.57
C LYS A 230 4.49 -6.76 13.18
N THR A 231 3.85 -6.20 12.16
CA THR A 231 4.29 -6.26 10.77
C THR A 231 4.29 -4.87 10.12
N ALA A 232 4.47 -4.81 8.80
CA ALA A 232 4.19 -3.65 7.98
C ALA A 232 3.38 -4.07 6.75
N ALA A 233 2.58 -3.15 6.20
CA ALA A 233 1.81 -3.41 5.01
C ALA A 233 1.67 -2.17 4.13
N LEU A 234 1.38 -2.39 2.86
CA LEU A 234 0.71 -1.40 2.02
C LEU A 234 -0.79 -1.54 2.25
N VAL A 235 -1.44 -0.41 2.53
CA VAL A 235 -2.88 -0.36 2.83
C VAL A 235 -3.53 0.52 1.76
N PRO A 236 -4.09 -0.09 0.69
CA PRO A 236 -4.72 0.68 -0.38
C PRO A 236 -5.76 1.65 0.17
N TYR A 237 -5.86 2.83 -0.42
CA TYR A 237 -6.74 3.95 -0.02
C TYR A 237 -6.29 4.68 1.24
N ALA A 238 -5.91 3.98 2.31
CA ALA A 238 -5.36 4.62 3.51
C ALA A 238 -4.05 5.35 3.21
N ASP A 239 -3.24 4.82 2.30
CA ASP A 239 -2.00 5.43 1.81
C ASP A 239 -2.19 6.66 0.89
N MET A 240 -3.45 6.98 0.52
CA MET A 240 -3.81 8.16 -0.26
C MET A 240 -4.13 9.39 0.61
N LEU A 241 -4.25 9.22 1.93
CA LEU A 241 -4.44 10.34 2.84
C LEU A 241 -3.20 11.24 2.84
N ASN A 242 -3.42 12.51 2.48
CA ASN A 242 -2.36 13.51 2.49
C ASN A 242 -2.02 13.96 3.91
N HIS A 243 -0.76 14.35 4.12
CA HIS A 243 -0.31 14.89 5.39
C HIS A 243 -0.77 16.34 5.54
N TYR A 244 -1.43 16.68 6.64
CA TYR A 244 -1.62 18.06 7.05
C TYR A 244 -0.26 18.68 7.40
N ARG A 245 -0.03 19.94 7.00
CA ARG A 245 1.18 20.70 7.35
C ARG A 245 0.82 21.81 8.35
N PRO A 246 1.68 22.11 9.34
CA PRO A 246 2.96 21.45 9.63
C PRO A 246 2.75 20.01 10.13
N ARG A 247 3.74 19.15 9.87
CA ARG A 247 3.70 17.77 10.33
C ARG A 247 3.63 17.78 11.86
N GLU A 248 2.54 17.30 12.42
CA GLU A 248 2.43 17.00 13.85
C GLU A 248 3.08 15.63 14.10
N THR A 249 4.42 15.57 14.04
CA THR A 249 5.21 14.37 14.39
C THR A 249 6.02 14.63 15.64
#